data_AF-A0A2E0HIR1-F1
#
_entry.id   AF-A0A2E0HIR1-F1
#
_cell.length_a   1.000
_cell.length_b   1.000
_cell.length_c   1.000
_cell.angle_alpha   90.00
_cell.angle_beta   90.00
_cell.angle_gamma   90.00
#
_symmetry.space_group_name_H-M   'P 1'
#
loop_
_entity.id
_entity.type
_entity.pdbx_description
1 polymer ?
#
loop_
_entity_poly.entity_id
_entity_poly.type
_entity_poly.pdbx_seq_one_letter_code
_entity_poly.pdbx_strand_id
1 'polypeptide(L)'
;MFVLLVGCVILLLINRRQRRTIDELKTLLMRVKEDLSGETLLNHLRAELDNTTAHCRQQTVAVQAELTPEDMAVALRAQALKAELALAELQQTEPRIPWRQQIEHYLVLAQTVIDMMQARVDQATRTLTEVHQEELAGKAEIIANLEHETTAQQQQLANLKPLRDCLAEATNPNLSREDLEFQLHKALLGLCENFADSENLRELVYLIHEAFYAANQATTESTGDSTTPAATAPSPHSEN
;
A
#
# COMPACT_ATOMS: atom_id res chain seq x y z
N MET A 1 51.52 -62.86 -63.07
CA MET A 1 52.01 -63.14 -61.70
C MET A 1 52.62 -61.90 -61.01
N PHE A 2 53.51 -61.15 -61.67
CA PHE A 2 54.12 -59.93 -61.10
C PHE A 2 53.13 -58.82 -60.72
N VAL A 3 52.10 -58.57 -61.54
CA VAL A 3 51.10 -57.52 -61.27
C VAL A 3 50.27 -57.81 -60.01
N LEU A 4 49.96 -59.09 -59.74
CA LEU A 4 49.26 -59.50 -58.51
C LEU A 4 50.13 -59.33 -57.27
N LEU A 5 51.42 -59.65 -57.35
CA LEU A 5 52.38 -59.44 -56.26
C LEU A 5 52.54 -57.95 -55.92
N VAL A 6 52.66 -57.09 -56.94
CA VAL A 6 52.74 -55.64 -56.75
C VAL A 6 51.44 -55.09 -56.14
N GLY A 7 50.28 -55.58 -56.58
CA GLY A 7 48.99 -55.23 -55.98
C GLY A 7 48.87 -55.63 -54.51
N CYS A 8 49.31 -56.84 -54.15
CA CYS A 8 49.34 -57.30 -52.76
C CYS A 8 50.29 -56.47 -51.88
N VAL A 9 51.46 -56.07 -52.39
CA VAL A 9 52.41 -55.24 -51.65
C VAL A 9 51.85 -53.83 -51.42
N ILE A 10 51.20 -53.23 -52.42
CA ILE A 10 50.55 -51.92 -52.28
C ILE A 10 49.40 -51.99 -51.26
N LEU A 11 48.57 -53.03 -51.30
CA LEU A 11 47.50 -53.25 -50.31
C LEU A 11 48.04 -53.42 -48.89
N LEU A 12 49.15 -54.15 -48.71
CA LEU A 12 49.80 -54.31 -47.42
C LEU A 12 50.39 -52.99 -46.90
N LEU A 13 50.99 -52.19 -47.79
CA LEU A 13 51.52 -50.86 -47.44
C LEU A 13 50.39 -49.89 -47.06
N ILE A 14 49.27 -49.91 -47.77
CA ILE A 14 48.09 -49.09 -47.44
C ILE A 14 47.50 -49.52 -46.09
N ASN A 15 47.36 -50.83 -45.83
CA ASN A 15 46.89 -51.34 -44.54
C ASN A 15 47.81 -50.90 -43.39
N ARG A 16 49.13 -50.95 -43.61
CA ARG A 16 50.12 -50.51 -42.61
C ARG A 16 50.05 -49.00 -42.35
N ARG A 17 49.79 -48.20 -43.38
CA ARG A 17 49.60 -46.74 -43.26
C ARG A 17 48.29 -46.43 -42.52
N GLN A 18 47.20 -47.12 -42.85
CA GLN A 18 45.91 -46.96 -42.18
C GLN A 18 45.99 -47.30 -40.69
N ARG A 19 46.69 -48.39 -40.31
CA ARG A 19 46.90 -48.74 -38.90
C ARG A 19 47.60 -47.62 -38.13
N ARG A 20 48.65 -47.01 -38.70
CA ARG A 20 49.32 -45.85 -38.07
C ARG A 20 48.38 -44.65 -37.89
N THR A 21 47.62 -44.31 -38.92
CA THR A 21 46.67 -43.18 -38.84
C THR A 21 45.55 -43.44 -37.84
N ILE A 22 45.11 -44.69 -37.69
CA ILE A 22 44.12 -45.09 -36.68
C ILE A 22 44.71 -45.02 -35.27
N ASP A 23 45.95 -45.47 -35.07
CA ASP A 23 46.63 -45.36 -33.78
C ASP A 23 46.85 -43.88 -33.41
N GLU A 24 47.27 -43.05 -34.36
CA GLU A 24 47.36 -41.58 -34.19
C GLU A 24 46.00 -40.98 -33.81
N LEU A 25 44.92 -41.30 -34.53
CA LEU A 25 43.57 -40.84 -34.19
C LEU A 25 43.13 -41.30 -32.79
N LYS A 26 43.46 -42.54 -32.41
CA LYS A 26 43.14 -43.11 -31.11
C LYS A 26 43.90 -42.43 -29.99
N THR A 27 45.17 -42.09 -30.21
CA THR A 27 45.96 -41.31 -29.24
C THR A 27 45.46 -39.88 -29.13
N LEU A 28 45.05 -39.25 -30.24
CA LEU A 28 44.51 -37.90 -30.24
C LEU A 28 43.14 -37.86 -29.53
N LEU A 29 42.30 -38.87 -29.76
CA LEU A 29 41.01 -39.02 -29.08
C LEU A 29 41.18 -39.37 -27.59
N MET A 30 42.17 -40.18 -27.22
CA MET A 30 42.50 -40.40 -25.80
C MET A 30 43.01 -39.12 -25.14
N ARG A 31 43.89 -38.38 -25.80
CA ARG A 31 44.42 -37.12 -25.28
C ARG A 31 43.31 -36.07 -25.11
N VAL A 32 42.43 -35.91 -26.10
CA VAL A 32 41.27 -35.02 -26.00
C VAL A 32 40.29 -35.48 -24.93
N LYS A 33 40.08 -36.80 -24.76
CA LYS A 33 39.27 -37.37 -23.68
C LYS A 33 39.88 -37.15 -22.30
N GLU A 34 41.21 -37.19 -22.20
CA GLU A 34 41.96 -36.89 -20.97
C GLU A 34 41.95 -35.38 -20.67
N ASP A 35 42.04 -34.52 -21.68
CA ASP A 35 41.92 -33.07 -21.53
C ASP A 35 40.48 -32.65 -21.17
N LEU A 36 39.48 -33.40 -21.65
CA LEU A 36 38.05 -33.32 -21.25
C LEU A 36 37.72 -34.20 -20.03
N SER A 37 38.71 -34.81 -19.37
CA SER A 37 38.45 -35.70 -18.24
C SER A 37 37.80 -34.94 -17.08
N GLY A 38 37.07 -35.69 -16.25
CA GLY A 38 36.23 -35.11 -15.19
C GLY A 38 36.95 -34.17 -14.22
N GLU A 39 38.28 -34.19 -14.13
CA GLU A 39 39.05 -33.32 -13.23
C GLU A 39 39.13 -31.87 -13.74
N THR A 40 39.33 -31.64 -15.04
CA THR A 40 39.32 -30.28 -15.62
C THR A 40 37.90 -29.70 -15.60
N LEU A 41 36.88 -30.54 -15.85
CA LEU A 41 35.47 -30.17 -15.75
C LEU A 41 35.07 -29.81 -14.30
N LEU A 42 35.47 -30.60 -13.31
CA LEU A 42 35.21 -30.31 -11.90
C LEU A 42 35.87 -29.00 -11.47
N ASN A 43 37.12 -28.76 -11.87
CA ASN A 43 37.82 -27.52 -11.54
C ASN A 43 37.15 -26.30 -12.16
N HIS A 44 36.63 -26.42 -13.39
CA HIS A 44 35.86 -25.35 -14.02
C HIS A 44 34.52 -25.11 -13.32
N LEU A 45 33.77 -26.16 -12.98
CA LEU A 45 32.51 -26.05 -12.25
C LEU A 45 32.69 -25.47 -10.84
N ARG A 46 33.78 -25.82 -10.14
CA ARG A 46 34.13 -25.21 -8.84
C ARG A 46 34.49 -23.74 -8.98
N ALA A 47 35.27 -23.37 -10.00
CA ALA A 47 35.61 -21.96 -10.27
C ALA A 47 34.35 -21.13 -10.61
N GLU A 48 33.42 -21.67 -11.39
CA GLU A 48 32.14 -21.03 -11.69
C GLU A 48 31.24 -20.94 -10.44
N LEU A 49 31.26 -21.93 -9.56
CA LEU A 49 30.56 -21.87 -8.28
C LEU A 49 31.16 -20.77 -7.38
N ASP A 50 32.47 -20.69 -7.25
CA ASP A 50 33.14 -19.66 -6.47
C ASP A 50 32.86 -18.25 -7.04
N ASN A 51 32.84 -18.12 -8.37
CA ASN A 51 32.51 -16.86 -9.02
C ASN A 51 31.04 -16.45 -8.79
N THR A 52 30.10 -17.39 -8.92
CA THR A 52 28.68 -17.12 -8.70
C THR A 52 28.37 -16.79 -7.24
N THR A 53 29.03 -17.44 -6.30
CA THR A 53 28.89 -17.16 -4.86
C THR A 53 29.54 -15.82 -4.47
N ALA A 54 30.65 -15.43 -5.11
CA ALA A 54 31.29 -14.13 -4.92
C ALA A 54 30.44 -12.93 -5.40
N HIS A 55 29.57 -13.15 -6.39
CA HIS A 55 28.63 -12.13 -6.89
C HIS A 55 27.33 -12.05 -6.06
N CYS A 56 27.16 -12.89 -5.03
CA CYS A 56 26.02 -12.83 -4.14
C CYS A 56 26.22 -11.69 -3.12
N ARG A 57 25.29 -10.73 -3.07
CA ARG A 57 25.36 -9.60 -2.14
C ARG A 57 25.03 -9.99 -0.69
N GLN A 58 24.46 -11.18 -0.47
CA GLN A 58 24.01 -11.68 0.83
C GLN A 58 24.98 -12.72 1.41
N GLN A 59 25.04 -12.82 2.76
CA GLN A 59 25.91 -13.75 3.49
C GLN A 59 25.60 -15.24 3.25
N THR A 60 24.45 -15.57 2.65
CA THR A 60 24.03 -16.95 2.39
C THR A 60 23.47 -17.09 0.98
N VAL A 61 24.06 -18.00 0.18
CA VAL A 61 23.60 -18.41 -1.16
C VAL A 61 22.43 -19.41 -1.05
N ALA A 62 21.64 -19.30 0.03
CA ALA A 62 20.46 -20.12 0.26
C ALA A 62 19.28 -19.43 -0.40
N VAL A 63 18.51 -20.17 -1.20
CA VAL A 63 17.40 -19.55 -1.92
C VAL A 63 16.26 -19.27 -0.95
N GLN A 64 15.92 -17.99 -0.79
CA GLN A 64 14.78 -17.53 0.01
C GLN A 64 13.77 -16.84 -0.91
N ALA A 65 12.49 -16.93 -0.55
CA ALA A 65 11.39 -16.40 -1.36
C ALA A 65 11.38 -14.85 -1.45
N GLU A 66 12.09 -14.18 -0.53
CA GLU A 66 12.24 -12.72 -0.43
C GLU A 66 13.37 -12.14 -1.30
N LEU A 67 14.15 -12.98 -1.99
CA LEU A 67 15.29 -12.49 -2.77
C LEU A 67 14.85 -11.61 -3.96
N THR A 68 15.67 -10.59 -4.24
CA THR A 68 15.57 -9.81 -5.48
C THR A 68 15.72 -10.74 -6.69
N PRO A 69 15.12 -10.42 -7.86
CA PRO A 69 15.21 -11.28 -9.03
C PRO A 69 16.65 -11.54 -9.48
N GLU A 70 17.57 -10.59 -9.25
CA GLU A 70 18.99 -10.71 -9.54
C GLU A 70 19.67 -11.73 -8.61
N ASP A 71 19.45 -11.61 -7.29
CA ASP A 71 20.04 -12.52 -6.31
C ASP A 71 19.46 -13.95 -6.44
N MET A 72 18.19 -14.06 -6.84
CA MET A 72 17.54 -15.34 -7.10
C MET A 72 18.13 -16.05 -8.31
N ALA A 73 18.43 -15.32 -9.39
CA ALA A 73 19.11 -15.89 -10.55
C ALA A 73 20.50 -16.44 -10.15
N VAL A 74 21.22 -15.72 -9.29
CA VAL A 74 22.50 -16.18 -8.72
C VAL A 74 22.31 -17.44 -7.87
N ALA A 75 21.29 -17.47 -7.01
CA ALA A 75 21.03 -18.61 -6.13
C ALA A 75 20.58 -19.87 -6.89
N LEU A 76 19.71 -19.73 -7.90
CA LEU A 76 19.32 -20.81 -8.80
C LEU A 76 20.50 -21.35 -9.62
N ARG A 77 21.36 -20.45 -10.13
CA ARG A 77 22.57 -20.84 -10.84
C ARG A 77 23.52 -21.61 -9.90
N ALA A 78 23.71 -21.15 -8.67
CA ALA A 78 24.54 -21.84 -7.70
C ALA A 78 23.97 -23.22 -7.32
N GLN A 79 22.64 -23.35 -7.20
CA GLN A 79 21.99 -24.63 -6.91
C GLN A 79 22.11 -25.62 -8.08
N ALA A 80 21.95 -25.16 -9.32
CA ALA A 80 22.19 -25.96 -10.51
C ALA A 80 23.66 -26.41 -10.60
N LEU A 81 24.61 -25.50 -10.37
CA LEU A 81 26.05 -25.82 -10.37
C LEU A 81 26.42 -26.82 -9.27
N LYS A 82 25.82 -26.75 -8.09
CA LYS A 82 26.00 -27.74 -7.02
C LYS A 82 25.46 -29.12 -7.41
N ALA A 83 24.32 -29.18 -8.08
CA ALA A 83 23.75 -30.44 -8.57
C ALA A 83 24.64 -31.07 -9.66
N GLU A 84 25.17 -30.26 -10.59
CA GLU A 84 26.12 -30.70 -11.62
C GLU A 84 27.44 -31.19 -11.02
N LEU A 85 27.97 -30.49 -10.01
CA LEU A 85 29.16 -30.94 -9.28
C LEU A 85 28.94 -32.28 -8.59
N ALA A 86 27.80 -32.46 -7.92
CA ALA A 86 27.47 -33.73 -7.27
C ALA A 86 27.38 -34.88 -8.28
N LEU A 87 26.79 -34.64 -9.46
CA LEU A 87 26.73 -35.62 -10.55
C LEU A 87 28.11 -35.94 -11.13
N ALA A 88 28.95 -34.93 -11.35
CA ALA A 88 30.30 -35.10 -11.87
C ALA A 88 31.22 -35.84 -10.89
N GLU A 89 31.09 -35.60 -9.57
CA GLU A 89 31.80 -36.32 -8.52
C GLU A 89 31.32 -37.78 -8.41
N LEU A 90 30.02 -38.02 -8.56
CA LEU A 90 29.44 -39.37 -8.61
C LEU A 90 29.99 -40.15 -9.82
N GLN A 91 30.09 -39.51 -10.99
CA GLN A 91 30.63 -40.12 -12.22
C GLN A 91 32.12 -40.47 -12.13
N GLN A 92 32.90 -39.77 -11.29
CA GLN A 92 34.29 -40.13 -11.02
C GLN A 92 34.41 -41.37 -10.13
N THR A 93 33.49 -41.52 -9.19
CA THR A 93 33.49 -42.64 -8.23
C THR A 93 32.87 -43.90 -8.85
N GLU A 94 31.80 -43.74 -9.63
CA GLU A 94 31.12 -44.80 -10.37
C GLU A 94 31.05 -44.48 -11.87
N PRO A 95 31.94 -45.05 -12.70
CA PRO A 95 32.04 -44.72 -14.13
C PRO A 95 30.86 -45.26 -14.99
N ARG A 96 29.91 -45.98 -14.38
CA ARG A 96 28.71 -46.53 -15.03
C ARG A 96 27.47 -46.31 -14.18
N ILE A 97 27.13 -45.05 -13.94
CA ILE A 97 25.79 -44.72 -13.42
C ILE A 97 24.78 -45.00 -14.53
N PRO A 98 23.71 -45.79 -14.28
CA PRO A 98 22.64 -45.98 -15.23
C PRO A 98 21.96 -44.63 -15.52
N TRP A 99 21.68 -44.37 -16.80
CA TRP A 99 21.12 -43.08 -17.26
C TRP A 99 19.87 -42.64 -16.47
N ARG A 100 19.06 -43.59 -16.00
CA ARG A 100 17.86 -43.33 -15.19
C ARG A 100 18.18 -42.60 -13.89
N GLN A 101 19.28 -42.94 -13.21
CA GLN A 101 19.69 -42.28 -11.98
C GLN A 101 20.25 -40.89 -12.25
N GLN A 102 20.87 -40.65 -13.42
CA GLN A 102 21.33 -39.31 -13.80
C GLN A 102 20.15 -38.34 -13.98
N ILE A 103 19.07 -38.79 -14.64
CA ILE A 103 17.84 -37.99 -14.79
C ILE A 103 17.18 -37.70 -13.45
N GLU A 104 17.20 -38.65 -12.52
CA GLU A 104 16.54 -38.51 -11.22
C GLU A 104 17.07 -37.29 -10.44
N HIS A 105 18.36 -37.00 -10.54
CA HIS A 105 18.96 -35.79 -9.95
C HIS A 105 18.40 -34.50 -10.58
N TYR A 106 18.18 -34.50 -11.90
CA TYR A 106 17.54 -33.37 -12.59
C TYR A 106 16.05 -33.23 -12.26
N LEU A 107 15.35 -34.35 -12.01
CA LEU A 107 13.97 -34.31 -11.54
C LEU A 107 13.87 -33.68 -10.16
N VAL A 108 14.74 -34.08 -9.23
CA VAL A 108 14.81 -33.47 -7.88
C VAL A 108 15.11 -31.97 -7.99
N LEU A 109 16.09 -31.58 -8.81
CA LEU A 109 16.41 -30.17 -9.04
C LEU A 109 15.19 -29.41 -9.60
N ALA A 110 14.55 -29.93 -10.65
CA ALA A 110 13.36 -29.31 -11.23
C ALA A 110 12.22 -29.15 -10.22
N GLN A 111 12.02 -30.16 -9.37
CA GLN A 111 11.00 -30.15 -8.32
C GLN A 111 11.30 -29.07 -7.28
N THR A 112 12.55 -28.94 -6.84
CA THR A 112 12.95 -27.85 -5.93
C THR A 112 12.71 -26.46 -6.53
N VAL A 113 12.98 -26.27 -7.82
CA VAL A 113 12.73 -25.00 -8.51
C VAL A 113 11.23 -24.69 -8.58
N ILE A 114 10.39 -25.71 -8.86
CA ILE A 114 8.94 -25.56 -8.90
C ILE A 114 8.39 -25.17 -7.52
N ASP A 115 8.78 -25.90 -6.47
CA ASP A 115 8.33 -25.64 -5.09
C ASP A 115 8.71 -24.21 -4.66
N MET A 116 9.89 -23.74 -5.07
CA MET A 116 10.34 -22.37 -4.80
C MET A 116 9.56 -21.32 -5.56
N MET A 117 9.24 -21.55 -6.84
CA MET A 117 8.40 -20.64 -7.61
C MET A 117 7.00 -20.54 -7.00
N GLN A 118 6.43 -21.65 -6.53
CA GLN A 118 5.15 -21.68 -5.82
C GLN A 118 5.22 -20.89 -4.52
N ALA A 119 6.23 -21.13 -3.68
CA ALA A 119 6.42 -20.41 -2.42
C ALA A 119 6.50 -18.89 -2.61
N ARG A 120 7.11 -18.43 -3.71
CA ARG A 120 7.17 -17.00 -4.04
C ARG A 120 5.81 -16.43 -4.45
N VAL A 121 5.06 -17.17 -5.25
CA VAL A 121 3.70 -16.77 -5.64
C VAL A 121 2.81 -16.69 -4.40
N ASP A 122 2.91 -17.66 -3.49
CA ASP A 122 2.20 -17.68 -2.22
C ASP A 122 2.59 -16.50 -1.32
N GLN A 123 3.87 -16.16 -1.26
CA GLN A 123 4.32 -14.98 -0.51
C GLN A 123 3.80 -13.68 -1.14
N ALA A 124 3.94 -13.51 -2.45
CA ALA A 124 3.48 -12.32 -3.15
C ALA A 124 1.97 -12.10 -3.00
N THR A 125 1.20 -13.19 -3.10
CA THR A 125 -0.25 -13.16 -2.87
C THR A 125 -0.59 -12.80 -1.43
N ARG A 126 0.10 -13.37 -0.43
CA ARG A 126 -0.08 -13.02 0.98
C ARG A 126 0.21 -11.54 1.24
N THR A 127 1.36 -11.04 0.80
CA THR A 127 1.73 -9.62 0.97
C THR A 127 0.73 -8.70 0.29
N LEU A 128 0.23 -9.08 -0.90
CA LEU A 128 -0.78 -8.30 -1.61
C LEU A 128 -2.11 -8.29 -0.85
N THR A 129 -2.54 -9.43 -0.32
CA THR A 129 -3.79 -9.53 0.46
C THR A 129 -3.69 -8.76 1.77
N GLU A 130 -2.54 -8.81 2.45
CA GLU A 130 -2.30 -8.09 3.70
C GLU A 130 -2.32 -6.58 3.48
N VAL A 131 -1.58 -6.08 2.48
CA VAL A 131 -1.57 -4.65 2.12
C VAL A 131 -2.97 -4.19 1.70
N HIS A 132 -3.67 -4.98 0.88
CA HIS A 132 -5.03 -4.63 0.47
C HIS A 132 -6.00 -4.59 1.65
N GLN A 133 -5.86 -5.52 2.60
CA GLN A 133 -6.68 -5.56 3.80
C GLN A 133 -6.39 -4.38 4.73
N GLU A 134 -5.13 -3.99 4.87
CA GLU A 134 -4.72 -2.80 5.62
C GLU A 134 -5.27 -1.51 4.98
N GLU A 135 -5.17 -1.37 3.65
CA GLU A 135 -5.75 -0.23 2.94
C GLU A 135 -7.27 -0.18 3.06
N LEU A 136 -7.96 -1.32 3.01
CA LEU A 136 -9.41 -1.40 3.21
C LEU A 136 -9.79 -1.01 4.64
N ALA A 137 -9.04 -1.47 5.64
CA ALA A 137 -9.25 -1.09 7.04
C ALA A 137 -9.05 0.41 7.25
N GLY A 138 -7.97 0.99 6.72
CA GLY A 138 -7.72 2.43 6.81
C GLY A 138 -8.79 3.27 6.09
N LYS A 139 -9.26 2.83 4.92
CA LYS A 139 -10.39 3.48 4.23
C LYS A 139 -11.69 3.38 5.01
N ALA A 140 -11.98 2.24 5.64
CA ALA A 140 -13.18 2.05 6.45
C ALA A 140 -13.17 2.97 7.68
N GLU A 141 -12.03 3.17 8.33
CA GLU A 141 -11.87 4.12 9.43
C GLU A 141 -12.12 5.57 8.98
N ILE A 142 -11.56 5.97 7.83
CA ILE A 142 -11.79 7.31 7.26
C ILE A 142 -13.28 7.50 6.93
N ILE A 143 -13.94 6.50 6.37
CA ILE A 143 -15.38 6.56 6.07
C ILE A 143 -16.18 6.72 7.37
N ALA A 144 -15.87 5.95 8.41
CA ALA A 144 -16.56 6.07 9.70
C ALA A 144 -16.39 7.47 10.33
N ASN A 145 -15.19 8.06 10.21
CA ASN A 145 -14.93 9.42 10.68
C ASN A 145 -15.72 10.46 9.87
N LEU A 146 -15.78 10.33 8.54
CA LEU A 146 -16.57 11.21 7.69
C LEU A 146 -18.08 11.05 7.92
N GLU A 147 -18.57 9.84 8.18
CA GLU A 147 -19.96 9.59 8.56
C GLU A 147 -20.29 10.24 9.91
N HIS A 148 -19.35 10.20 10.85
CA HIS A 148 -19.49 10.90 12.13
C HIS A 148 -19.51 12.42 11.95
N GLU A 149 -18.61 12.99 11.16
CA GLU A 149 -18.58 14.43 10.88
C GLU A 149 -19.83 14.90 10.13
N THR A 150 -20.29 14.13 9.14
CA THR A 150 -21.49 14.47 8.37
C THR A 150 -22.74 14.41 9.24
N THR A 151 -22.88 13.41 10.11
CA THR A 151 -23.99 13.35 11.06
C THR A 151 -23.94 14.49 12.07
N ALA A 152 -22.76 14.87 12.57
CA ALA A 152 -22.58 16.04 13.45
C ALA A 152 -22.96 17.35 12.74
N GLN A 153 -22.50 17.56 11.50
CA GLN A 153 -22.86 18.74 10.70
C GLN A 153 -24.36 18.77 10.39
N GLN A 154 -24.97 17.62 10.12
CA GLN A 154 -26.41 17.54 9.85
C GLN A 154 -27.24 17.85 11.10
N GLN A 155 -26.77 17.46 12.28
CA GLN A 155 -27.35 17.89 13.56
C GLN A 155 -27.20 19.40 13.75
N GLN A 156 -26.03 19.98 13.48
CA GLN A 156 -25.85 21.44 13.56
C GLN A 156 -26.81 22.20 12.62
N LEU A 157 -27.00 21.71 11.38
CA LEU A 157 -27.96 22.29 10.45
C LEU A 157 -29.41 22.16 10.94
N ALA A 158 -29.77 21.01 11.54
CA ALA A 158 -31.08 20.84 12.15
C ALA A 158 -31.30 21.82 13.32
N ASN A 159 -30.26 22.07 14.12
CA ASN A 159 -30.30 23.02 15.24
C ASN A 159 -30.43 24.48 14.77
N LEU A 160 -29.86 24.83 13.60
CA LEU A 160 -29.94 26.18 13.02
C LEU A 160 -31.25 26.44 12.25
N LYS A 161 -31.94 25.39 11.79
CA LYS A 161 -33.20 25.47 11.06
C LYS A 161 -34.31 26.30 11.73
N PRO A 162 -34.61 26.14 13.05
CA PRO A 162 -35.65 26.95 13.70
C PRO A 162 -35.36 28.46 13.69
N LEU A 163 -34.09 28.86 13.74
CA LEU A 163 -33.71 30.28 13.64
C LEU A 163 -33.94 30.79 12.22
N ARG A 164 -33.54 30.03 11.20
CA ARG A 164 -33.82 30.35 9.79
C ARG A 164 -35.32 30.49 9.53
N ASP A 165 -36.11 29.54 10.03
CA ASP A 165 -37.56 29.53 9.82
C ASP A 165 -38.23 30.71 10.56
N CYS A 166 -37.75 31.07 11.76
CA CYS A 166 -38.18 32.29 12.47
C CYS A 166 -37.86 33.57 11.71
N LEU A 167 -36.67 33.70 11.11
CA LEU A 167 -36.29 34.85 10.29
C LEU A 167 -37.11 34.94 8.99
N ALA A 168 -37.47 33.80 8.40
CA ALA A 168 -38.35 33.76 7.24
C ALA A 168 -39.77 34.21 7.60
N GLU A 169 -40.32 33.75 8.72
CA GLU A 169 -41.62 34.17 9.26
C GLU A 169 -41.63 35.67 9.62
N ALA A 170 -40.49 36.19 10.10
CA ALA A 170 -40.30 37.61 10.42
C ALA A 170 -40.37 38.56 9.23
N THR A 171 -40.30 38.01 8.01
CA THR A 171 -40.45 38.80 6.77
C THR A 171 -41.93 38.99 6.40
N ASN A 172 -42.87 38.34 7.11
CA ASN A 172 -44.30 38.50 6.88
C ASN A 172 -44.84 39.80 7.52
N PRO A 173 -45.49 40.69 6.76
CA PRO A 173 -45.95 42.00 7.25
C PRO A 173 -47.17 41.94 8.19
N ASN A 174 -47.73 40.76 8.44
CA ASN A 174 -48.93 40.55 9.25
C ASN A 174 -48.64 40.11 10.70
N LEU A 175 -47.37 39.95 11.09
CA LEU A 175 -47.01 39.55 12.44
C LEU A 175 -46.96 40.76 13.38
N SER A 176 -47.51 40.60 14.59
CA SER A 176 -47.34 41.58 15.66
C SER A 176 -45.89 41.56 16.15
N ARG A 177 -45.40 42.72 16.63
CA ARG A 177 -44.02 42.85 17.15
C ARG A 177 -43.77 41.92 18.35
N GLU A 178 -44.76 41.74 19.20
CA GLU A 178 -44.68 40.87 20.38
C GLU A 178 -44.59 39.39 20.01
N ASP A 179 -45.34 38.94 18.99
CA ASP A 179 -45.28 37.56 18.49
C ASP A 179 -43.92 37.24 17.85
N LEU A 180 -43.34 38.24 17.16
CA LEU A 180 -42.01 38.14 16.55
C LEU A 180 -40.91 38.00 17.61
N GLU A 181 -40.98 38.80 18.67
CA GLU A 181 -40.02 38.80 19.78
C GLU A 181 -40.09 37.47 20.56
N PHE A 182 -41.29 36.94 20.79
CA PHE A 182 -41.49 35.64 21.43
C PHE A 182 -40.95 34.48 20.57
N GLN A 183 -41.17 34.51 19.26
CA GLN A 183 -40.63 33.51 18.34
C GLN A 183 -39.10 33.56 18.23
N LEU A 184 -38.52 34.76 18.20
CA LEU A 184 -37.07 34.97 18.21
C LEU A 184 -36.45 34.43 19.49
N HIS A 185 -37.04 34.74 20.65
CA HIS A 185 -36.57 34.25 21.94
C HIS A 185 -36.63 32.72 22.03
N LYS A 186 -37.72 32.11 21.56
CA LYS A 186 -37.89 30.65 21.52
C LYS A 186 -36.88 29.98 20.57
N ALA A 187 -36.60 30.59 19.42
CA ALA A 187 -35.60 30.08 18.47
C ALA A 187 -34.16 30.20 19.01
N LEU A 188 -33.85 31.30 19.70
CA LEU A 188 -32.54 31.53 20.33
C LEU A 188 -32.32 30.63 21.55
N LEU A 189 -33.37 30.40 22.36
CA LEU A 189 -33.30 29.46 23.49
C LEU A 189 -33.13 28.02 22.99
N GLY A 190 -33.87 27.63 21.95
CA GLY A 190 -33.69 26.32 21.29
C GLY A 190 -32.30 26.15 20.66
N LEU A 191 -31.62 27.23 20.27
CA LEU A 191 -30.22 27.19 19.87
C LEU A 191 -29.31 26.95 21.08
N CYS A 192 -29.54 27.65 22.19
CA CYS A 192 -28.75 27.52 23.44
C CYS A 192 -28.88 26.14 24.11
N GLU A 193 -29.93 25.36 23.86
CA GLU A 193 -30.05 24.01 24.44
C GLU A 193 -29.30 22.94 23.63
N ASN A 194 -28.93 23.25 22.38
CA ASN A 194 -28.43 22.27 21.41
C ASN A 194 -26.92 22.36 21.12
N PHE A 195 -26.20 23.35 21.65
CA PHE A 195 -24.75 23.46 21.55
C PHE A 195 -24.11 23.28 22.94
N ALA A 196 -23.26 22.27 23.10
CA ALA A 196 -22.41 22.17 24.29
C ALA A 196 -21.46 23.40 24.32
N ASP A 197 -21.34 24.05 25.47
CA ASP A 197 -20.60 25.32 25.70
C ASP A 197 -21.32 26.64 25.30
N SER A 198 -22.64 26.64 25.14
CA SER A 198 -23.39 27.87 24.85
C SER A 198 -23.78 28.71 26.08
N GLU A 199 -23.10 28.55 27.23
CA GLU A 199 -23.41 29.31 28.46
C GLU A 199 -23.35 30.83 28.23
N ASN A 200 -22.32 31.29 27.52
CA ASN A 200 -22.16 32.70 27.13
C ASN A 200 -23.25 33.17 26.15
N LEU A 201 -23.73 32.27 25.27
CA LEU A 201 -24.81 32.59 24.33
C LEU A 201 -26.14 32.71 25.08
N ARG A 202 -26.36 31.84 26.06
CA ARG A 202 -27.54 31.85 26.92
C ARG A 202 -27.61 33.14 27.74
N GLU A 203 -26.50 33.58 28.33
CA GLU A 203 -26.41 34.88 29.01
C GLU A 203 -26.73 36.06 28.09
N LEU A 204 -26.20 36.04 26.85
CA LEU A 204 -26.51 37.07 25.85
C LEU A 204 -28.01 37.11 25.50
N VAL A 205 -28.64 35.95 25.33
CA VAL A 205 -30.08 35.86 25.03
C VAL A 205 -30.93 36.39 26.19
N TYR A 206 -30.52 36.15 27.44
CA TYR A 206 -31.16 36.75 28.62
C TYR A 206 -31.01 38.27 28.64
N LEU A 207 -29.81 38.80 28.36
CA LEU A 207 -29.55 40.25 28.30
C LEU A 207 -30.36 40.95 27.21
N ILE A 208 -30.49 40.33 26.03
CA ILE A 208 -31.33 40.85 24.95
C ILE A 208 -32.79 40.90 25.40
N HIS A 209 -33.31 39.82 25.99
CA HIS A 209 -34.68 39.77 26.49
C HIS A 209 -34.95 40.85 27.56
N GLU A 210 -34.04 41.06 28.52
CA GLU A 210 -34.16 42.13 29.51
C GLU A 210 -34.15 43.53 28.89
N ALA A 211 -33.26 43.78 27.92
CA ALA A 211 -33.18 45.08 27.25
C ALA A 211 -34.49 45.43 26.51
N PHE A 212 -35.14 44.44 25.88
CA PHE A 212 -36.45 44.64 25.26
C PHE A 212 -37.55 44.87 26.28
N TYR A 213 -37.57 44.10 27.38
CA TYR A 213 -38.56 44.27 28.44
C TYR A 213 -38.45 45.65 29.11
N ALA A 214 -37.23 46.14 29.33
CA ALA A 214 -36.96 47.47 29.87
C ALA A 214 -37.40 48.59 28.90
N ALA A 215 -37.20 48.41 27.59
CA ALA A 215 -37.64 49.39 26.57
C ALA A 215 -39.18 49.49 26.50
N ASN A 216 -39.90 48.38 26.66
CA ASN A 216 -41.37 48.40 26.69
C ASN A 216 -41.93 49.07 27.95
N GLN A 217 -41.34 48.86 29.13
CA GLN A 217 -41.78 49.56 30.35
C GLN A 217 -41.58 51.08 30.27
N ALA A 218 -40.44 51.54 29.73
CA ALA A 218 -40.16 52.97 29.55
C ALA A 218 -41.18 53.66 28.62
N THR A 219 -41.83 52.92 27.72
CA THR A 219 -42.85 53.45 26.81
C THR A 219 -44.24 53.49 27.46
N THR A 220 -44.48 52.69 28.50
CA THR A 220 -45.79 52.55 29.16
C THR A 220 -45.96 53.47 30.37
N GLU A 221 -44.86 53.92 30.99
CA GLU A 221 -44.90 54.84 32.16
C GLU A 221 -45.03 56.33 31.79
N SER A 222 -45.01 56.70 30.50
CA SER A 222 -45.10 58.11 30.06
C SER A 222 -46.52 58.64 29.78
N THR A 223 -47.59 57.88 30.09
CA THR A 223 -48.97 58.32 29.79
C THR A 223 -49.91 58.20 31.00
N GLY A 224 -49.60 58.93 32.08
CA GLY A 224 -50.37 58.91 33.33
C GLY A 224 -50.25 60.18 34.18
N ASP A 225 -50.80 61.28 33.65
CA ASP A 225 -51.47 62.42 34.31
C ASP A 225 -50.82 63.17 35.51
N SER A 226 -50.74 64.50 35.37
CA SER A 226 -50.93 65.47 36.46
C SER A 226 -51.29 66.87 35.91
N THR A 227 -52.56 67.05 35.54
CA THR A 227 -53.46 68.13 36.01
C THR A 227 -53.02 69.62 35.90
N THR A 228 -53.74 70.38 35.06
CA THR A 228 -53.84 71.86 35.08
C THR A 228 -54.57 72.38 36.34
N PRO A 229 -54.24 73.58 36.84
CA PRO A 229 -55.30 74.60 36.91
C PRO A 229 -54.83 76.00 36.51
N ALA A 230 -55.73 76.73 35.87
CA ALA A 230 -55.59 78.12 35.46
C ALA A 230 -55.54 79.10 36.65
N ALA A 231 -54.72 80.16 36.55
CA ALA A 231 -54.83 81.36 37.37
C ALA A 231 -54.50 82.62 36.53
N THR A 232 -55.50 83.50 36.43
CA THR A 232 -55.49 84.79 35.73
C THR A 232 -54.80 85.89 36.57
N ALA A 233 -54.03 86.75 35.88
CA ALA A 233 -53.40 88.06 36.19
C ALA A 233 -53.61 88.79 37.56
N PRO A 234 -52.69 89.72 37.89
CA PRO A 234 -53.07 91.13 37.74
C PRO A 234 -51.99 92.05 37.14
N SER A 235 -52.44 93.05 36.38
CA SER A 235 -51.66 94.20 35.87
C SER A 235 -51.30 95.21 36.98
N PRO A 236 -50.30 96.09 36.76
CA PRO A 236 -49.59 96.80 37.82
C PRO A 236 -50.24 98.15 38.16
N HIS A 237 -50.04 98.63 39.39
CA HIS A 237 -50.29 100.02 39.77
C HIS A 237 -49.02 100.67 40.35
N SER A 238 -48.63 101.78 39.72
CA SER A 238 -48.01 103.01 40.27
C SER A 238 -47.30 103.72 39.11
N GLU A 239 -47.99 104.63 38.42
CA GLU A 239 -47.90 106.09 38.62
C GLU A 239 -46.62 106.72 38.05
N ASN A 240 -46.82 107.40 36.91
CA ASN A 240 -46.66 108.86 36.80
C ASN A 240 -47.64 109.39 35.75
#